data_AF-A0A7W0GXT7-F1
#
_entry.id   AF-A0A7W0GXT7-F1
#
_cell.length_a   1.000
_cell.length_b   1.000
_cell.length_c   1.000
_cell.angle_alpha   90.00
_cell.angle_beta   90.00
_cell.angle_gamma   90.00
#
_symmetry.space_group_name_H-M   'P 1'
#
loop_
_entity.id
_entity.type
_entity.pdbx_description
1 polymer ?
#
loop_
_entity_poly.entity_id
_entity_poly.type
_entity_poly.pdbx_seq_one_letter_code
_entity_poly.pdbx_strand_id
1 'polypeptide(L)'
;MAALLAYGPQYASILAATRLGFVAPEDLSQLVVVERLPGTPTTDFGAPSVAPTADGDRSCDAAERKCFEKILRAGWRAFDQAVSSAHGKTLSIGPRGGGRPLERIVAHVIGADAGYLIAVGWKAPKAAEPAEQLAATREAILAALEASATGKIPSQGPRGGVRWSARYFVRRVAWHLMAHVWEI
;
A
#
# COMPACT_ATOMS: atom_id res chain seq x y z
N MET A 1 -9.69 -13.45 -11.80
CA MET A 1 -9.02 -12.61 -12.83
C MET A 1 -9.99 -11.60 -13.46
N ALA A 2 -11.24 -11.96 -13.78
CA ALA A 2 -12.25 -10.99 -14.27
C ALA A 2 -12.41 -9.74 -13.40
N ALA A 3 -12.48 -9.91 -12.07
CA ALA A 3 -12.51 -8.77 -11.15
C ALA A 3 -11.27 -7.86 -11.32
N LEU A 4 -10.06 -8.43 -11.36
CA LEU A 4 -8.81 -7.66 -11.54
C LEU A 4 -8.81 -6.85 -12.85
N LEU A 5 -9.31 -7.43 -13.95
CA LEU A 5 -9.48 -6.73 -15.22
C LEU A 5 -10.45 -5.55 -15.08
N ALA A 6 -11.60 -5.76 -14.42
CA ALA A 6 -12.59 -4.71 -14.20
C ALA A 6 -12.09 -3.54 -13.34
N TYR A 7 -11.12 -3.77 -12.45
CA TYR A 7 -10.47 -2.71 -11.67
C TYR A 7 -9.38 -1.95 -12.46
N GLY A 8 -8.93 -2.46 -13.60
CA GLY A 8 -7.88 -1.85 -14.43
C GLY A 8 -8.06 -0.35 -14.68
N PRO A 9 -9.24 0.10 -15.18
CA PRO A 9 -9.50 1.52 -15.42
C PRO A 9 -9.38 2.41 -14.16
N GLN A 10 -9.74 1.87 -12.99
CA GLN A 10 -9.66 2.62 -11.73
C GLN A 10 -8.19 2.85 -11.33
N TYR A 11 -7.35 1.82 -11.46
CA TYR A 11 -5.91 1.97 -11.28
C TYR A 11 -5.28 2.92 -12.29
N ALA A 12 -5.70 2.85 -13.56
CA ALA A 12 -5.23 3.77 -14.59
C ALA A 12 -5.58 5.24 -14.25
N SER A 13 -6.79 5.50 -13.75
CA SER A 13 -7.18 6.85 -13.30
C SER A 13 -6.29 7.38 -12.18
N ILE A 14 -6.01 6.56 -11.15
CA ILE A 14 -5.11 6.92 -10.04
C ILE A 14 -3.69 7.23 -10.55
N LEU A 15 -3.21 6.44 -11.51
CA LEU A 15 -1.87 6.58 -12.07
C LEU A 15 -1.77 7.56 -13.24
N ALA A 16 -2.86 8.13 -13.75
CA ALA A 16 -2.88 8.94 -14.97
C ALA A 16 -1.97 10.19 -14.88
N ALA A 17 -1.92 10.82 -13.70
CA ALA A 17 -1.04 11.96 -13.44
C ALA A 17 0.44 11.55 -13.27
N THR A 18 0.75 10.26 -13.28
CA THR A 18 2.11 9.75 -13.18
C THR A 18 2.66 9.49 -14.59
N ARG A 19 3.93 9.85 -14.81
CA ARG A 19 4.67 9.47 -16.03
C ARG A 19 5.19 8.03 -15.95
N LEU A 20 4.37 7.10 -15.48
CA LEU A 20 4.72 5.68 -15.39
C LEU A 20 4.30 4.91 -16.64
N GLY A 21 3.43 5.48 -17.48
CA GLY A 21 2.97 4.81 -18.71
C GLY A 21 2.15 3.54 -18.43
N PHE A 22 1.50 3.47 -17.27
CA PHE A 22 0.62 2.34 -16.96
C PHE A 22 -0.59 2.36 -17.91
N VAL A 23 -0.80 1.25 -18.61
CA VAL A 23 -1.96 1.00 -19.45
C VAL A 23 -2.72 -0.15 -18.83
N ALA A 24 -3.99 0.07 -18.52
CA ALA A 24 -4.84 -1.00 -18.00
C ALA A 24 -5.04 -2.10 -19.05
N PRO A 25 -5.02 -3.38 -18.66
CA PRO A 25 -5.38 -4.45 -19.58
C PRO A 25 -6.84 -4.28 -20.03
N GLU A 26 -7.09 -4.55 -21.30
CA GLU A 26 -8.41 -4.54 -21.92
C GLU A 26 -9.01 -5.95 -22.00
N ASP A 27 -8.17 -6.99 -22.00
CA ASP A 27 -8.59 -8.39 -22.05
C ASP A 27 -7.87 -9.27 -21.03
N LEU A 28 -8.52 -10.38 -20.64
CA LEU A 28 -7.95 -11.37 -19.73
C LEU A 28 -6.66 -12.02 -20.26
N SER A 29 -6.51 -12.14 -21.58
CA SER A 29 -5.32 -12.69 -22.22
C SER A 29 -4.07 -11.85 -21.99
N GLN A 30 -4.22 -10.56 -21.63
CA GLN A 30 -3.11 -9.68 -21.31
C GLN A 30 -2.63 -9.85 -19.85
N LEU A 31 -3.39 -10.55 -19.01
CA LEU A 31 -3.01 -10.85 -17.64
C LEU A 31 -2.28 -12.20 -17.57
N VAL A 32 -1.00 -12.15 -17.21
CA VAL A 32 -0.16 -13.34 -17.03
C VAL A 32 0.00 -13.66 -15.56
N VAL A 33 -0.30 -14.91 -15.17
CA VAL A 33 -0.02 -15.40 -13.83
C VAL A 33 1.46 -15.77 -13.74
N VAL A 34 2.25 -14.95 -13.02
CA VAL A 34 3.69 -15.17 -12.84
C VAL A 34 4.02 -16.11 -11.69
N GLU A 35 3.12 -16.24 -10.71
CA GLU A 35 3.34 -17.06 -9.51
C GLU A 35 1.98 -17.44 -8.88
N ARG A 36 1.91 -18.60 -8.21
CA ARG A 36 0.78 -19.02 -7.38
C ARG A 36 1.29 -19.39 -6.00
N LEU A 37 0.74 -18.74 -4.98
CA LEU A 37 1.12 -18.95 -3.58
C LEU A 37 -0.02 -19.61 -2.82
N PRO A 38 0.25 -20.50 -1.85
CA PRO A 38 -0.75 -20.96 -0.91
C PRO A 38 -1.35 -19.78 -0.13
N GLY A 39 -2.68 -19.75 -0.02
CA GLY A 39 -3.37 -18.77 0.80
C GLY A 39 -3.16 -19.02 2.30
N THR A 40 -3.51 -18.01 3.09
CA THR A 40 -3.64 -18.10 4.55
C THR A 40 -5.02 -17.57 4.96
N PRO A 41 -5.47 -17.73 6.22
CA PRO A 41 -6.70 -17.09 6.68
C PRO A 41 -6.74 -15.58 6.40
N THR A 42 -5.59 -14.91 6.33
CA THR A 42 -5.49 -13.49 5.93
C THR A 42 -5.84 -13.25 4.46
N THR A 43 -5.47 -14.15 3.54
CA THR A 43 -5.87 -14.03 2.13
C THR A 43 -7.34 -14.31 1.93
N ASP A 44 -7.99 -15.08 2.81
CA ASP A 44 -9.44 -15.29 2.77
C ASP A 44 -10.21 -13.98 3.03
N PHE A 45 -9.59 -13.04 3.75
CA PHE A 45 -10.07 -11.66 3.91
C PHE A 45 -9.59 -10.71 2.79
N GLY A 46 -9.00 -11.23 1.72
CA GLY A 46 -8.53 -10.44 0.58
C GLY A 46 -7.21 -9.71 0.78
N ALA A 47 -6.50 -9.96 1.89
CA ALA A 47 -5.23 -9.30 2.20
C ALA A 47 -4.00 -10.15 1.79
N PRO A 48 -3.02 -9.59 1.06
CA PRO A 48 -1.87 -10.33 0.56
C PRO A 48 -0.90 -10.67 1.69
N SER A 49 -0.96 -11.87 2.27
CA SER A 49 -0.17 -12.25 3.46
C SER A 49 1.19 -12.87 3.19
N VAL A 50 1.40 -13.39 1.99
CA VAL A 50 2.64 -14.04 1.55
C VAL A 50 3.30 -13.16 0.50
N ALA A 51 4.60 -12.90 0.67
CA ALA A 51 5.38 -12.16 -0.32
C ALA A 51 5.64 -13.05 -1.54
N PRO A 52 5.35 -12.59 -2.77
CA PRO A 52 5.80 -13.24 -4.00
C PRO A 52 7.32 -13.40 -4.04
N THR A 53 7.80 -14.44 -4.73
CA THR A 53 9.23 -14.67 -4.94
C THR A 53 9.91 -13.47 -5.59
N ALA A 54 9.22 -12.79 -6.53
CA ALA A 54 9.70 -11.57 -7.17
C ALA A 54 9.92 -10.41 -6.19
N ASP A 55 9.21 -10.37 -5.07
CA ASP A 55 9.42 -9.38 -4.03
C ASP A 55 10.57 -9.77 -3.07
N GLY A 56 11.10 -11.00 -3.15
CA GLY A 56 12.14 -11.50 -2.25
C GLY A 56 13.51 -10.84 -2.44
N ASP A 57 13.80 -10.36 -3.65
CA ASP A 57 15.01 -9.59 -3.92
C ASP A 57 14.97 -8.27 -3.14
N ARG A 58 16.06 -7.98 -2.44
CA ARG A 58 16.23 -6.82 -1.57
C ARG A 58 16.83 -5.61 -2.29
N SER A 59 17.51 -5.84 -3.40
CA SER A 59 18.10 -4.77 -4.19
C SER A 59 17.03 -4.12 -5.05
N CYS A 60 16.86 -2.80 -4.96
CA CYS A 60 16.07 -2.04 -5.92
C CYS A 60 16.93 -0.93 -6.49
N ASP A 61 16.96 -0.81 -7.82
CA ASP A 61 17.69 0.28 -8.45
C ASP A 61 16.98 1.63 -8.27
N ALA A 62 17.65 2.71 -8.68
CA ALA A 62 17.09 4.05 -8.53
C ALA A 62 15.83 4.30 -9.39
N ALA A 63 15.66 3.60 -10.50
CA ALA A 63 14.50 3.75 -11.39
C ALA A 63 13.27 3.06 -10.79
N GLU A 64 13.44 1.85 -10.25
CA GLU A 64 12.40 1.09 -9.57
C GLU A 64 11.96 1.80 -8.29
N ARG A 65 12.89 2.32 -7.49
CA ARG A 65 12.54 3.15 -6.32
C ARG A 65 11.71 4.37 -6.70
N LYS A 66 12.11 5.11 -7.74
CA LYS A 66 11.32 6.24 -8.28
C LYS A 66 9.94 5.80 -8.76
N CYS A 67 9.81 4.59 -9.31
CA CYS A 67 8.52 4.02 -9.68
C CYS A 67 7.63 3.81 -8.45
N PHE A 68 8.16 3.15 -7.40
CA PHE A 68 7.45 2.92 -6.15
C PHE A 68 7.03 4.22 -5.46
N GLU A 69 7.91 5.22 -5.39
CA GLU A 69 7.56 6.53 -4.84
C GLU A 69 6.42 7.20 -5.60
N LYS A 70 6.42 7.12 -6.94
CA LYS A 70 5.33 7.66 -7.77
C LYS A 70 4.00 6.95 -7.50
N ILE A 71 4.02 5.62 -7.33
CA ILE A 71 2.83 4.82 -7.00
C ILE A 71 2.29 5.23 -5.63
N LEU A 72 3.15 5.27 -4.59
CA LEU A 72 2.73 5.66 -3.24
C LEU A 72 2.15 7.07 -3.20
N ARG A 73 2.83 8.04 -3.83
CA ARG A 73 2.34 9.43 -3.89
C ARG A 73 1.04 9.55 -4.67
N ALA A 74 0.85 8.77 -5.74
CA ALA A 74 -0.42 8.73 -6.47
C ALA A 74 -1.55 8.18 -5.61
N GLY A 75 -1.29 7.08 -4.89
CA GLY A 75 -2.24 6.51 -3.95
C GLY A 75 -2.62 7.49 -2.83
N TRP A 76 -1.65 8.20 -2.25
CA TRP A 76 -1.92 9.20 -1.21
C TRP A 76 -2.78 10.35 -1.72
N ARG A 77 -2.54 10.84 -2.94
CA ARG A 77 -3.42 11.86 -3.55
C ARG A 77 -4.84 11.36 -3.72
N ALA A 78 -5.01 10.11 -4.19
CA ALA A 78 -6.33 9.51 -4.33
C ALA A 78 -7.04 9.36 -2.98
N PHE A 79 -6.30 8.95 -1.94
CA PHE A 79 -6.82 8.87 -0.58
C PHE A 79 -7.21 10.24 -0.02
N ASP A 80 -6.37 11.26 -0.17
CA ASP A 80 -6.69 12.61 0.27
C ASP A 80 -7.93 13.17 -0.45
N GLN A 81 -8.07 12.89 -1.74
CA GLN A 81 -9.25 13.27 -2.51
C GLN A 81 -10.52 12.55 -2.04
N ALA A 82 -10.43 11.25 -1.74
CA ALA A 82 -11.55 10.47 -1.20
C ALA A 82 -11.97 11.01 0.18
N VAL A 83 -11.02 11.22 1.09
CA VAL A 83 -11.27 11.81 2.42
C VAL A 83 -11.90 13.19 2.30
N SER A 84 -11.37 14.06 1.44
CA SER A 84 -11.93 15.40 1.23
C SER A 84 -13.36 15.33 0.68
N SER A 85 -13.63 14.41 -0.25
CA SER A 85 -14.96 14.23 -0.85
C SER A 85 -16.00 13.65 0.11
N ALA A 86 -15.55 12.89 1.10
CA ALA A 86 -16.38 12.28 2.14
C ALA A 86 -16.57 13.16 3.39
N HIS A 87 -15.84 14.27 3.50
CA HIS A 87 -15.91 15.14 4.68
C HIS A 87 -17.34 15.62 4.96
N GLY A 88 -17.78 15.46 6.21
CA GLY A 88 -19.14 15.82 6.65
C GLY A 88 -20.24 14.86 6.18
N LYS A 89 -19.89 13.73 5.54
CA LYS A 89 -20.85 12.71 5.11
C LYS A 89 -20.79 11.48 6.01
N THR A 90 -21.92 10.82 6.19
CA THR A 90 -21.99 9.51 6.82
C THR A 90 -21.73 8.43 5.77
N LEU A 91 -20.65 7.66 5.95
CA LEU A 91 -20.34 6.53 5.07
C LEU A 91 -21.35 5.40 5.24
N SER A 92 -21.66 4.71 4.14
CA SER A 92 -22.56 3.55 4.17
C SER A 92 -21.93 2.39 4.92
N ILE A 93 -22.75 1.66 5.66
CA ILE A 93 -22.37 0.38 6.26
C ILE A 93 -22.47 -0.74 5.21
N GLY A 94 -21.56 -1.70 5.30
CA GLY A 94 -21.57 -2.88 4.46
C GLY A 94 -22.74 -3.84 4.80
N PRO A 95 -22.98 -4.86 3.95
CA PRO A 95 -24.16 -5.75 4.04
C PRO A 95 -24.30 -6.52 5.36
N ARG A 96 -23.21 -6.63 6.14
CA ARG A 96 -23.17 -7.32 7.44
C ARG A 96 -23.15 -6.35 8.63
N GLY A 97 -23.52 -5.08 8.41
CA GLY A 97 -23.49 -4.03 9.43
C GLY A 97 -22.09 -3.52 9.79
N GLY A 98 -21.04 -4.01 9.12
CA GLY A 98 -19.68 -3.55 9.31
C GLY A 98 -19.41 -2.24 8.56
N GLY A 99 -18.59 -1.37 9.14
CA GLY A 99 -18.21 -0.09 8.53
C GLY A 99 -17.54 0.79 9.57
N ARG A 100 -16.78 1.78 9.12
CA ARG A 100 -16.10 2.74 9.99
C ARG A 100 -16.46 4.16 9.57
N PRO A 101 -16.63 5.08 10.52
CA PRO A 101 -16.68 6.49 10.17
C PRO A 101 -15.34 6.92 9.57
N LEU A 102 -15.36 7.98 8.77
CA LEU A 102 -14.21 8.44 7.98
C LEU A 102 -12.95 8.63 8.83
N GLU A 103 -13.08 9.21 10.02
CA GLU A 103 -11.97 9.47 10.95
C GLU A 103 -11.33 8.17 11.45
N ARG A 104 -12.13 7.10 11.61
CA ARG A 104 -11.64 5.78 12.01
C ARG A 104 -10.96 5.05 10.85
N ILE A 105 -11.35 5.31 9.60
CA ILE A 105 -10.61 4.81 8.43
C ILE A 105 -9.24 5.48 8.37
N VAL A 106 -9.17 6.81 8.49
CA VAL A 106 -7.89 7.55 8.48
C VAL A 106 -6.97 7.09 9.62
N ALA A 107 -7.50 6.98 10.84
CA ALA A 107 -6.72 6.49 11.98
C ALA A 107 -6.24 5.05 11.77
N HIS A 108 -7.03 4.20 11.12
CA HIS A 108 -6.65 2.82 10.81
C HIS A 108 -5.53 2.75 9.78
N VAL A 109 -5.57 3.57 8.72
CA VAL A 109 -4.50 3.66 7.71
C VAL A 109 -3.17 4.01 8.39
N ILE A 110 -3.16 5.06 9.22
CA ILE A 110 -1.98 5.47 9.98
C ILE A 110 -1.48 4.34 10.90
N GLY A 111 -2.38 3.69 11.64
CA GLY A 111 -2.04 2.60 12.56
C GLY A 111 -1.46 1.38 11.85
N ALA A 112 -1.99 1.03 10.67
CA ALA A 112 -1.47 -0.07 9.86
C ALA A 112 -0.10 0.26 9.27
N ASP A 113 0.08 1.47 8.74
CA ASP A 113 1.36 1.95 8.22
C ASP A 113 2.46 1.94 9.28
N ALA A 114 2.14 2.29 10.54
CA ALA A 114 3.07 2.15 11.64
C ALA A 114 3.55 0.69 11.83
N GLY A 115 2.65 -0.28 11.68
CA GLY A 115 2.99 -1.71 11.69
C GLY A 115 3.88 -2.11 10.51
N TYR A 116 3.59 -1.61 9.31
CA TYR A 116 4.39 -1.88 8.11
C TYR A 116 5.80 -1.27 8.18
N LEU A 117 5.92 -0.06 8.74
CA LEU A 117 7.21 0.56 9.05
C LEU A 117 8.04 -0.34 9.97
N ILE A 118 7.43 -0.88 11.02
CA ILE A 118 8.12 -1.81 11.93
C ILE A 118 8.53 -3.10 11.19
N ALA A 119 7.66 -3.64 10.33
CA ALA A 119 7.92 -4.86 9.58
C ALA A 119 9.08 -4.74 8.58
N VAL A 120 9.24 -3.56 7.94
CA VAL A 120 10.42 -3.26 7.11
C VAL A 120 11.65 -2.88 7.95
N GLY A 121 11.52 -2.73 9.27
CA GLY A 121 12.64 -2.42 10.16
C GLY A 121 12.88 -0.93 10.39
N TRP A 122 11.87 -0.10 10.17
CA TRP A 122 11.86 1.34 10.42
C TRP A 122 11.07 1.71 11.68
N LYS A 123 11.33 2.90 12.23
CA LYS A 123 10.60 3.41 13.40
C LYS A 123 9.36 4.18 12.94
N ALA A 124 8.19 3.80 13.45
CA ALA A 124 6.98 4.58 13.25
C ALA A 124 7.10 5.97 13.92
N PRO A 125 6.78 7.06 13.21
CA PRO A 125 6.80 8.40 13.78
C PRO A 125 5.65 8.57 14.78
N LYS A 126 5.79 9.55 15.67
CA LYS A 126 4.73 10.00 16.58
C LYS A 126 4.61 11.51 16.49
N ALA A 127 3.41 11.99 16.22
CA ALA A 127 3.03 13.40 16.25
C ALA A 127 1.81 13.58 17.15
N ALA A 128 1.57 14.81 17.61
CA ALA A 128 0.45 15.12 18.50
C ALA A 128 -0.88 15.17 17.72
N GLU A 129 -0.86 15.82 16.55
CA GLU A 129 -2.06 16.05 15.76
C GLU A 129 -2.22 15.00 14.64
N PRO A 130 -3.46 14.56 14.33
CA PRO A 130 -3.70 13.55 13.29
C PRO A 130 -3.15 13.91 11.90
N ALA A 131 -3.27 15.19 11.50
CA ALA A 131 -2.76 15.66 10.21
C ALA A 131 -1.22 15.60 10.13
N GLU A 132 -0.55 16.01 11.21
CA GLU A 132 0.91 15.91 11.34
C GLU A 132 1.35 14.43 11.37
N GLN A 133 0.61 13.58 12.06
CA GLN A 133 0.88 12.15 12.12
C GLN A 133 0.80 11.51 10.74
N LEU A 134 -0.22 11.86 9.94
CA LEU A 134 -0.35 11.37 8.57
C LEU A 134 0.84 11.80 7.70
N ALA A 135 1.20 13.08 7.74
CA ALA A 135 2.33 13.62 6.98
C ALA A 135 3.66 12.96 7.40
N ALA A 136 3.93 12.87 8.71
CA ALA A 136 5.12 12.24 9.25
C ALA A 136 5.20 10.75 8.86
N THR A 137 4.07 10.04 8.87
CA THR A 137 4.00 8.63 8.47
C THR A 137 4.36 8.45 7.01
N ARG A 138 3.87 9.30 6.11
CA ARG A 138 4.20 9.27 4.68
C ARG A 138 5.69 9.53 4.43
N GLU A 139 6.27 10.52 5.09
CA GLU A 139 7.71 10.79 5.00
C GLU A 139 8.54 9.61 5.53
N ALA A 140 8.11 8.99 6.64
CA ALA A 140 8.75 7.79 7.17
C ALA A 140 8.67 6.60 6.19
N ILE A 141 7.56 6.43 5.46
CA ILE A 141 7.40 5.39 4.44
C ILE A 141 8.42 5.59 3.31
N LEU A 142 8.59 6.81 2.82
CA LEU A 142 9.56 7.11 1.75
C LEU A 142 11.00 6.89 2.23
N ALA A 143 11.33 7.34 3.45
CA ALA A 143 12.64 7.13 4.03
C ALA A 143 12.94 5.64 4.27
N ALA A 144 11.95 4.87 4.73
CA ALA A 144 12.06 3.43 4.92
C ALA A 144 12.24 2.69 3.57
N LEU A 145 11.53 3.12 2.53
CA LEU A 145 11.70 2.60 1.17
C LEU A 145 13.14 2.82 0.67
N GLU A 146 13.65 4.05 0.74
CA GLU A 146 15.04 4.37 0.36
C GLU A 146 16.04 3.51 1.14
N ALA A 147 15.90 3.43 2.46
CA ALA A 147 16.82 2.71 3.32
C ALA A 147 16.78 1.18 3.08
N SER A 148 15.59 0.61 2.88
CA SER A 148 15.41 -0.81 2.57
C SER A 148 16.03 -1.16 1.23
N ALA A 149 15.70 -0.39 0.19
CA ALA A 149 16.14 -0.61 -1.18
C ALA A 149 17.67 -0.45 -1.38
N THR A 150 18.30 0.41 -0.59
CA THR A 150 19.76 0.65 -0.64
C THR A 150 20.54 -0.22 0.35
N GLY A 151 19.89 -1.19 1.00
CA GLY A 151 20.54 -2.13 1.91
C GLY A 151 20.97 -1.54 3.26
N LYS A 152 20.55 -0.31 3.59
CA LYS A 152 20.81 0.32 4.90
C LYS A 152 20.02 -0.35 6.03
N ILE A 153 18.95 -1.07 5.69
CA ILE A 153 18.20 -1.90 6.62
C ILE A 153 18.69 -3.36 6.46
N PRO A 154 19.23 -3.98 7.53
CA PRO A 154 19.62 -5.39 7.48
C PRO A 154 18.41 -6.30 7.23
N SER A 155 18.67 -7.49 6.69
CA SER A 155 17.62 -8.47 6.35
C SER A 155 16.91 -9.07 7.56
N GLN A 156 17.56 -9.05 8.72
CA GLN A 156 17.05 -9.55 9.98
C GLN A 156 17.07 -8.44 11.04
N GLY A 157 16.06 -8.45 11.90
CA GLY A 157 16.04 -7.61 13.09
C GLY A 157 16.95 -8.16 14.19
N PRO A 158 17.20 -7.37 15.25
CA PRO A 158 18.06 -7.77 16.38
C PRO A 158 17.56 -9.00 17.15
N ARG A 159 16.31 -9.41 16.95
CA ARG A 159 15.72 -10.63 17.54
C ARG A 159 15.57 -11.78 16.53
N GLY A 160 16.28 -11.73 15.39
CA GLY A 160 16.27 -12.78 14.36
C GLY A 160 15.07 -12.76 13.41
N GLY A 161 14.07 -11.90 13.63
CA GLY A 161 12.91 -11.78 12.73
C GLY A 161 13.29 -11.25 11.35
N VAL A 162 12.78 -11.88 10.29
CA VAL A 162 13.00 -11.44 8.90
C VAL A 162 12.24 -10.14 8.64
N ARG A 163 12.95 -9.11 8.18
CA ARG A 163 12.36 -7.82 7.79
C ARG A 163 11.83 -7.90 6.37
N TRP A 164 10.78 -7.14 6.05
CA TRP A 164 10.28 -7.06 4.68
C TRP A 164 11.33 -6.47 3.72
N SER A 165 11.27 -6.87 2.46
CA SER A 165 11.99 -6.21 1.37
C SER A 165 11.29 -4.88 1.01
N ALA A 166 11.99 -4.01 0.29
CA ALA A 166 11.39 -2.78 -0.24
C ALA A 166 10.17 -3.06 -1.14
N ARG A 167 10.27 -4.07 -2.02
CA ARG A 167 9.19 -4.45 -2.95
C ARG A 167 7.93 -4.88 -2.20
N TYR A 168 8.08 -5.81 -1.25
CA TYR A 168 6.93 -6.30 -0.48
C TYR A 168 6.33 -5.20 0.41
N PHE A 169 7.17 -4.37 1.02
CA PHE A 169 6.73 -3.22 1.81
C PHE A 169 5.85 -2.27 0.98
N VAL A 170 6.31 -1.84 -0.19
CA VAL A 170 5.52 -0.97 -1.09
C VAL A 170 4.23 -1.64 -1.52
N ARG A 171 4.27 -2.94 -1.88
CA ARG A 171 3.06 -3.70 -2.26
C ARG A 171 2.03 -3.68 -1.15
N ARG A 172 2.44 -3.93 0.10
CA ARG A 172 1.54 -3.97 1.27
C ARG A 172 0.92 -2.60 1.55
N VAL A 173 1.73 -1.55 1.55
CA VAL A 173 1.26 -0.17 1.77
C VAL A 173 0.29 0.25 0.67
N ALA A 174 0.66 0.08 -0.60
CA ALA A 174 -0.17 0.49 -1.72
C ALA A 174 -1.49 -0.28 -1.79
N TRP A 175 -1.47 -1.61 -1.60
CA TRP A 175 -2.69 -2.42 -1.56
C TRP A 175 -3.64 -1.96 -0.45
N HIS A 176 -3.11 -1.78 0.77
CA HIS A 176 -3.91 -1.41 1.94
C HIS A 176 -4.53 -0.03 1.78
N LEU A 177 -3.76 0.93 1.28
CA LEU A 177 -4.24 2.26 0.98
C LEU A 177 -5.37 2.24 -0.06
N MET A 178 -5.21 1.52 -1.17
CA MET A 178 -6.24 1.45 -2.23
C MET A 178 -7.53 0.78 -1.75
N ALA A 179 -7.42 -0.24 -0.88
CA ALA A 179 -8.59 -0.83 -0.24
C ALA A 179 -9.41 0.22 0.53
N HIS A 180 -8.75 1.18 1.18
CA HIS A 180 -9.42 2.27 1.89
C HIS A 180 -9.84 3.44 1.01
N VAL A 181 -9.17 3.69 -0.12
CA VAL A 181 -9.68 4.63 -1.14
C VAL A 181 -11.04 4.17 -1.66
N TRP A 182 -11.24 2.87 -1.83
CA TRP A 182 -12.51 2.31 -2.30
C TRP A 182 -13.54 2.03 -1.19
N GLU A 183 -13.11 2.00 0.07
CA GLU A 183 -14.03 1.93 1.23
C GLU A 183 -14.70 3.28 1.50
N ILE A 184 -14.00 4.39 1.21
CA ILE A 184 -14.48 5.77 1.37
C ILE A 184 -15.38 6.16 0.19
#